data_AF-A0A6N7CXZ1-F1
#
_entry.id   AF-A0A6N7CXZ1-F1
#
_cell.length_a   1.000
_cell.length_b   1.000
_cell.length_c   1.000
_cell.angle_alpha   90.00
_cell.angle_beta   90.00
_cell.angle_gamma   90.00
#
_symmetry.space_group_name_H-M   'P 1'
#
loop_
_entity.id
_entity.type
_entity.pdbx_description
1 polymer ?
#
loop_
_entity_poly.entity_id
_entity_poly.type
_entity_poly.pdbx_seq_one_letter_code
_entity_poly.pdbx_strand_id
1 'polypeptide(L)'
;MTGRELHPPRSRMTTPAQSSPDAVHTCAHIDPVVLPAARCDANDEFLLDFAARWVHFGGGSAEEIFLTFGWNEARYFGRLRYLATRRFVPIDDVLRQRLLAVCAERLPPSSTPVPIPDDERPRPCQ
;
A
#
# COMPACT_ATOMS: atom_id res chain seq x y z
N MET A 1 -29.00 46.31 -55.61
CA MET A 1 -28.17 46.93 -54.55
C MET A 1 -27.78 45.82 -53.57
N THR A 2 -26.98 44.83 -53.97
CA THR A 2 -25.50 44.71 -53.90
C THR A 2 -24.88 44.79 -52.50
N GLY A 3 -24.19 43.70 -52.11
CA GLY A 3 -23.20 43.59 -51.02
C GLY A 3 -23.32 42.27 -50.24
N ARG A 4 -22.72 41.13 -50.66
CA ARG A 4 -21.34 40.62 -50.38
C ARG A 4 -21.08 40.41 -48.87
N GLU A 5 -20.53 39.31 -48.35
CA GLU A 5 -19.68 38.26 -48.94
C GLU A 5 -19.37 37.12 -47.92
N LEU A 6 -18.84 36.01 -48.45
CA LEU A 6 -17.82 35.10 -47.87
C LEU A 6 -18.22 34.02 -46.83
N HIS A 7 -18.34 32.78 -47.34
CA HIS A 7 -18.12 31.52 -46.62
C HIS A 7 -16.61 31.28 -46.40
N PRO A 8 -16.23 30.50 -45.36
CA PRO A 8 -15.52 29.26 -45.67
C PRO A 8 -16.02 28.03 -44.86
N PRO A 9 -15.67 26.80 -45.28
CA PRO A 9 -16.27 25.55 -44.81
C PRO A 9 -15.61 25.05 -43.52
N ARG A 10 -16.39 24.55 -42.55
CA ARG A 10 -15.83 23.79 -41.43
C ARG A 10 -15.80 22.31 -41.77
N SER A 11 -14.57 21.80 -41.76
CA SER A 11 -14.10 20.49 -42.14
C SER A 11 -14.86 19.32 -41.50
N ARG A 12 -15.12 18.31 -42.33
CA ARG A 12 -15.35 16.92 -41.92
C ARG A 12 -14.00 16.25 -41.61
N MET A 13 -14.10 15.16 -40.83
CA MET A 13 -13.08 14.15 -40.48
C MET A 13 -12.15 14.60 -39.34
N THR A 14 -12.04 13.88 -38.21
CA THR A 14 -11.77 12.43 -38.06
C THR A 14 -12.14 11.94 -36.64
N THR A 15 -12.87 10.83 -36.53
CA THR A 15 -12.86 9.88 -35.40
C THR A 15 -11.72 8.88 -35.67
N PRO A 16 -10.92 8.37 -34.71
CA PRO A 16 -11.34 7.53 -33.56
C PRO A 16 -10.72 8.06 -32.24
N ALA A 17 -11.11 7.67 -31.02
CA ALA A 17 -11.36 6.34 -30.53
C ALA A 17 -12.36 6.37 -29.35
N GLN A 18 -13.40 5.56 -29.53
CA GLN A 18 -14.12 4.77 -28.54
C GLN A 18 -13.85 5.12 -27.06
N SER A 19 -14.80 5.86 -26.49
CA SER A 19 -15.26 5.60 -25.13
C SER A 19 -15.61 4.12 -25.02
N SER A 20 -14.95 3.39 -24.13
CA SER A 20 -15.41 2.07 -23.67
C SER A 20 -16.01 2.24 -22.29
N PRO A 21 -17.34 2.09 -22.14
CA PRO A 21 -18.00 1.93 -20.87
C PRO A 21 -18.27 0.44 -20.67
N ASP A 22 -17.36 -0.26 -19.99
CA ASP A 22 -17.69 -1.57 -19.42
C ASP A 22 -17.18 -1.65 -17.98
N ALA A 23 -18.07 -1.22 -17.09
CA ALA A 23 -18.06 -1.64 -15.71
C ALA A 23 -18.33 -3.14 -15.68
N VAL A 24 -17.28 -3.95 -15.56
CA VAL A 24 -17.39 -5.27 -14.94
C VAL A 24 -16.76 -5.19 -13.57
N HIS A 25 -17.66 -5.10 -12.61
CA HIS A 25 -17.50 -5.57 -11.24
C HIS A 25 -16.97 -7.01 -11.29
N THR A 26 -15.68 -7.20 -10.99
CA THR A 26 -15.18 -8.49 -10.54
C THR A 26 -14.40 -8.25 -9.26
N CYS A 27 -15.13 -8.36 -8.15
CA CYS A 27 -14.55 -8.75 -6.89
C CYS A 27 -13.91 -10.14 -7.04
N ALA A 28 -12.72 -10.30 -6.46
CA ALA A 28 -12.10 -11.56 -6.09
C ALA A 28 -11.92 -12.62 -7.19
N HIS A 29 -10.78 -12.57 -7.88
CA HIS A 29 -10.05 -13.81 -8.16
C HIS A 29 -8.89 -13.88 -7.18
N ILE A 30 -9.12 -14.58 -6.06
CA ILE A 30 -8.03 -15.10 -5.25
C ILE A 30 -7.45 -16.26 -6.07
N ASP A 31 -6.33 -16.02 -6.75
CA ASP A 31 -5.46 -17.09 -7.23
C ASP A 31 -4.52 -17.49 -6.08
N PRO A 32 -4.69 -18.66 -5.42
CA PRO A 32 -3.72 -19.17 -4.47
C PRO A 32 -2.59 -19.89 -5.22
N VAL A 33 -1.71 -19.12 -5.87
CA VAL A 33 -0.37 -19.60 -6.22
C VAL A 33 0.64 -18.84 -5.36
N VAL A 34 1.06 -19.52 -4.29
CA VAL A 34 2.21 -19.16 -3.46
C VAL A 34 3.42 -18.93 -4.37
N LEU A 35 3.78 -17.66 -4.60
CA LEU A 35 5.04 -17.29 -5.24
C LEU A 35 6.16 -17.16 -4.18
N PRO A 36 7.33 -17.78 -4.42
CA PRO A 36 8.40 -17.84 -3.44
C PRO A 36 9.14 -16.51 -3.37
N ALA A 37 9.17 -15.89 -2.19
CA ALA A 37 10.24 -15.04 -1.62
C ALA A 37 11.11 -14.19 -2.58
N ALA A 38 10.56 -13.62 -3.66
CA ALA A 38 11.34 -12.88 -4.65
C ALA A 38 10.93 -11.40 -4.65
N ARG A 39 11.94 -10.57 -4.28
CA ARG A 39 12.02 -9.09 -4.38
C ARG A 39 11.53 -8.36 -3.13
N CYS A 40 12.48 -7.97 -2.29
CA CYS A 40 12.22 -7.09 -1.15
C CYS A 40 11.57 -5.77 -1.59
N ASP A 41 11.93 -5.25 -2.76
CA ASP A 41 11.41 -3.97 -3.27
C ASP A 41 9.98 -4.05 -3.81
N ALA A 42 9.61 -5.15 -4.50
CA ALA A 42 8.25 -5.33 -5.03
C ALA A 42 7.20 -5.50 -3.92
N ASN A 43 7.60 -6.13 -2.81
CA ASN A 43 6.75 -6.22 -1.63
C ASN A 43 6.63 -4.87 -0.89
N ASP A 44 7.69 -4.05 -0.87
CA ASP A 44 7.66 -2.77 -0.17
C ASP A 44 6.80 -1.73 -0.91
N GLU A 45 6.84 -1.68 -2.24
CA GLU A 45 5.97 -0.81 -3.04
C GLU A 45 4.49 -1.21 -2.90
N PHE A 46 4.19 -2.51 -3.02
CA PHE A 46 2.84 -3.04 -2.84
C PHE A 46 2.30 -2.78 -1.41
N LEU A 47 3.17 -2.89 -0.40
CA LEU A 47 2.84 -2.59 0.98
C LEU A 47 2.50 -1.09 1.17
N LEU A 48 3.25 -0.20 0.52
CA LEU A 48 2.99 1.24 0.55
C LEU A 48 1.70 1.63 -0.19
N ASP A 49 1.43 1.03 -1.35
CA ASP A 49 0.16 1.24 -2.08
C ASP A 49 -1.04 0.82 -1.24
N PHE A 50 -0.98 -0.38 -0.67
CA PHE A 50 -2.01 -0.85 0.25
C PHE A 50 -2.16 0.11 1.44
N ALA A 51 -1.05 0.49 2.09
CA ALA A 51 -1.09 1.42 3.22
C ALA A 51 -1.72 2.77 2.86
N ALA A 52 -1.42 3.31 1.67
CA ALA A 52 -1.96 4.57 1.18
C ALA A 52 -3.48 4.50 0.98
N ARG A 53 -4.00 3.38 0.48
CA ARG A 53 -5.45 3.18 0.31
C ARG A 53 -6.20 3.10 1.65
N TRP A 54 -5.56 2.53 2.68
CA TRP A 54 -6.21 2.29 3.97
C TRP A 54 -5.89 3.34 5.06
N VAL A 55 -4.97 4.27 4.82
CA VAL A 55 -4.52 5.24 5.84
C VAL A 55 -5.66 6.09 6.41
N HIS A 56 -6.69 6.39 5.61
CA HIS A 56 -7.86 7.16 6.03
C HIS A 56 -8.77 6.43 7.01
N PHE A 57 -8.66 5.10 7.08
CA PHE A 57 -9.45 4.24 7.98
C PHE A 57 -8.65 3.77 9.21
N GLY A 58 -7.46 4.35 9.45
CA GLY A 58 -6.56 3.90 10.51
C GLY A 58 -5.69 2.70 10.13
N GLY A 59 -5.52 2.46 8.82
CA GLY A 59 -4.80 1.31 8.27
C GLY A 59 -5.72 0.11 7.98
N GLY A 60 -5.18 -0.90 7.31
CA GLY A 60 -5.91 -2.15 7.04
C GLY A 60 -6.27 -2.87 8.34
N SER A 61 -7.37 -3.65 8.32
CA SER A 61 -7.73 -4.53 9.43
C SER A 61 -6.77 -5.73 9.52
N ALA A 62 -6.73 -6.40 10.67
CA ALA A 62 -5.93 -7.61 10.85
C ALA A 62 -6.23 -8.69 9.80
N GLU A 63 -7.52 -8.89 9.51
CA GLU A 63 -7.99 -9.86 8.53
C GLU A 63 -7.56 -9.46 7.12
N GLU A 64 -7.76 -8.21 6.72
CA GLU A 64 -7.39 -7.73 5.39
C GLU A 64 -5.87 -7.81 5.15
N ILE A 65 -5.08 -7.45 6.17
CA ILE A 65 -3.62 -7.59 6.15
C ILE A 65 -3.23 -9.07 6.01
N PHE A 66 -3.86 -9.96 6.75
CA PHE A 66 -3.56 -11.39 6.70
C PHE A 66 -3.95 -12.01 5.36
N LEU A 67 -5.12 -11.67 4.81
CA LEU A 67 -5.57 -12.16 3.51
C LEU A 67 -4.70 -11.63 2.37
N THR A 68 -4.23 -10.38 2.47
CA THR A 68 -3.42 -9.74 1.40
C THR A 68 -1.95 -10.17 1.44
N PHE A 69 -1.34 -10.24 2.63
CA PHE A 69 0.11 -10.43 2.80
C PHE A 69 0.49 -11.75 3.49
N GLY A 70 -0.47 -12.47 4.08
CA GLY A 70 -0.19 -13.61 4.97
C GLY A 70 0.52 -13.21 6.26
N TRP A 71 0.47 -11.94 6.65
CA TRP A 71 1.19 -11.39 7.81
C TRP A 71 0.24 -11.03 8.93
N ASN A 72 0.74 -11.08 10.16
CA ASN A 72 0.06 -10.46 11.29
C ASN A 72 0.30 -8.94 11.31
N GLU A 73 -0.52 -8.23 12.08
CA GLU A 73 -0.49 -6.77 12.17
C GLU A 73 0.87 -6.24 12.64
N ALA A 74 1.48 -6.88 13.65
CA ALA A 74 2.77 -6.46 14.18
C ALA A 74 3.88 -6.48 13.12
N ARG A 75 3.92 -7.52 12.27
CA ARG A 75 4.87 -7.63 11.16
C ARG A 75 4.59 -6.58 10.08
N TYR A 76 3.33 -6.40 9.71
CA TYR A 76 2.90 -5.43 8.70
C TYR A 76 3.22 -3.98 9.13
N PHE A 77 2.71 -3.53 10.28
CA PHE A 77 2.94 -2.17 10.77
C PHE A 77 4.41 -1.94 11.13
N GLY A 78 5.12 -2.97 11.60
CA GLY A 78 6.57 -2.90 11.83
C GLY A 78 7.34 -2.61 10.54
N ARG A 79 7.02 -3.32 9.45
CA ARG A 79 7.63 -3.08 8.13
C ARG A 79 7.21 -1.74 7.55
N LEU A 80 5.94 -1.37 7.65
CA LEU A 80 5.44 -0.08 7.18
C LEU A 80 6.14 1.10 7.88
N ARG A 81 6.31 1.03 9.21
CA ARG A 81 7.05 2.05 9.98
C ARG A 81 8.50 2.16 9.51
N TYR A 82 9.14 1.04 9.21
CA TYR A 82 10.50 1.03 8.69
C TYR A 82 10.62 1.73 7.33
N LEU A 83 9.65 1.51 6.43
CA LEU A 83 9.63 2.16 5.13
C LEU A 83 9.30 3.65 5.24
N ALA A 84 8.34 4.01 6.10
CA ALA A 84 7.95 5.40 6.32
C ALA A 84 9.06 6.25 6.97
N THR A 85 9.98 5.64 7.73
CA THR A 85 11.14 6.34 8.31
C THR A 85 12.31 6.50 7.32
N ARG A 86 12.35 5.72 6.22
CA ARG A 86 13.40 5.82 5.22
C ARG A 86 13.21 7.05 4.31
N ARG A 87 14.24 7.89 4.25
CA ARG A 87 14.25 9.15 3.48
C ARG A 87 14.27 8.96 1.96
N PHE A 88 14.69 7.80 1.47
CA PHE A 88 14.80 7.49 0.03
C PHE A 88 13.53 6.88 -0.58
N VAL A 89 12.50 6.61 0.22
CA VAL A 89 11.22 6.10 -0.28
C VAL A 89 10.41 7.28 -0.83
N PRO A 90 9.99 7.23 -2.12
CA PRO A 90 9.28 8.32 -2.78
C PRO A 90 7.80 8.37 -2.37
N ILE A 91 7.54 8.75 -1.12
CA ILE A 91 6.19 9.03 -0.61
C ILE A 91 6.11 10.48 -0.14
N ASP A 92 4.95 11.10 -0.35
CA ASP A 92 4.65 12.45 0.10
C ASP A 92 4.77 12.59 1.63
N ASP A 93 5.22 13.75 2.10
CA ASP A 93 5.46 13.99 3.52
C ASP A 93 4.18 13.95 4.37
N VAL A 94 3.03 14.37 3.82
CA VAL A 94 1.74 14.30 4.51
C VAL A 94 1.32 12.84 4.68
N LEU A 95 1.46 12.04 3.62
CA LEU A 95 1.18 10.61 3.68
C LEU A 95 2.13 9.92 4.68
N ARG A 96 3.43 10.23 4.65
CA ARG A 96 4.43 9.70 5.57
C ARG A 96 4.04 9.97 7.03
N GLN A 97 3.68 11.20 7.36
CA GLN A 97 3.27 11.58 8.72
C GLN A 97 2.04 10.79 9.17
N ARG A 98 1.03 10.64 8.30
CA ARG A 98 -0.17 9.84 8.61
C ARG A 98 0.14 8.36 8.82
N LEU A 99 0.99 7.77 7.97
CA LEU A 99 1.40 6.37 8.11
C LEU A 99 2.15 6.15 9.43
N LEU A 100 3.03 7.07 9.81
CA LEU A 100 3.74 6.99 11.10
C LEU A 100 2.79 7.12 12.29
N ALA A 101 1.78 7.99 12.22
CA ALA A 101 0.76 8.12 13.26
C ALA A 101 -0.03 6.82 13.45
N VAL A 102 -0.54 6.25 12.34
CA VAL A 102 -1.22 4.95 12.36
C VAL A 102 -0.32 3.85 12.92
N CYS A 103 0.95 3.80 12.51
CA CYS A 103 1.89 2.80 13.04
C CYS A 103 2.12 2.98 14.56
N ALA A 104 2.14 4.21 15.06
CA ALA A 104 2.32 4.49 16.49
C ALA A 104 1.10 4.07 17.32
N GLU A 105 -0.11 4.20 16.78
CA GLU A 105 -1.36 3.75 17.42
C GLU A 105 -1.49 2.23 17.45
N ARG A 106 -1.04 1.55 16.39
CA ARG A 106 -1.27 0.11 16.18
C ARG A 106 -0.16 -0.77 16.72
N LEU A 107 1.07 -0.26 16.81
CA LEU A 107 2.18 -1.01 17.38
C LEU A 107 2.21 -0.81 18.90
N PRO A 108 2.32 -1.88 19.70
CA PRO A 108 2.51 -1.73 21.12
C PRO A 108 3.79 -0.92 21.41
N PRO A 109 3.82 -0.11 22.48
CA PRO A 109 5.00 0.61 22.91
C PRO A 109 6.02 -0.41 23.41
N SER A 110 6.84 -0.94 22.49
CA SER A 110 7.86 -1.97 22.74
C SER A 110 7.35 -3.17 23.55
N SER A 111 7.12 -4.31 22.88
CA SER A 111 7.37 -5.59 23.54
C SER A 111 8.83 -5.59 23.98
N THR A 112 9.07 -5.22 25.24
CA THR A 112 10.34 -5.50 25.92
C THR A 112 10.61 -7.01 25.76
N PRO A 113 11.82 -7.44 25.36
CA PRO A 113 12.19 -8.83 25.54
C PRO A 113 11.99 -9.12 27.02
N VAL A 114 11.12 -10.08 27.33
CA VAL A 114 10.91 -10.52 28.71
C VAL A 114 12.30 -10.88 29.24
N PRO A 115 12.83 -10.23 30.30
CA PRO A 115 14.07 -10.68 30.89
C PRO A 115 13.82 -12.11 31.34
N ILE A 116 14.61 -13.04 30.80
CA ILE A 116 14.57 -14.45 31.19
C ILE A 116 14.76 -14.46 32.72
N PRO A 117 13.82 -14.99 33.52
CA PRO A 117 14.03 -15.10 34.96
C PRO A 117 15.30 -15.93 35.18
N ASP A 118 16.15 -15.50 36.12
CA ASP A 118 17.51 -16.05 36.34
C ASP A 118 17.53 -17.58 36.62
N ASP A 119 16.36 -18.18 36.86
CA ASP A 119 16.15 -19.62 37.09
C ASP A 119 16.45 -20.50 35.86
N GLU A 120 16.36 -19.97 34.63
CA GLU A 120 16.65 -20.72 33.39
C GLU A 120 18.09 -20.48 32.86
N ARG A 121 19.01 -20.00 33.71
CA ARG A 121 20.43 -19.94 33.33
C ARG A 121 21.08 -21.29 33.64
N PRO A 122 21.42 -22.12 32.63
CA PRO A 122 22.11 -23.37 32.90
C PRO A 122 23.42 -23.05 33.62
N ARG A 123 23.61 -23.68 34.78
CA ARG A 123 24.81 -23.49 35.61
C ARG A 123 26.03 -23.80 34.74
N PRO A 124 27.09 -22.98 34.78
CA PRO A 124 28.31 -23.30 34.07
C PRO A 124 28.80 -24.66 34.57
N CYS A 125 29.08 -25.57 33.64
CA CYS A 125 29.65 -26.88 33.95
C CYS A 125 30.94 -26.66 34.76
N GLN A 126 30.93 -27.07 36.03
CA GLN A 126 32.16 -27.26 36.81
C GLN A 126 32.74 -28.64 36.50
#